data_AF-R0GLS6-F1
#
_entry.id   AF-R0GLS6-F1
#
_cell.length_a   1.000
_cell.length_b   1.000
_cell.length_c   1.000
_cell.angle_alpha   90.00
_cell.angle_beta   90.00
_cell.angle_gamma   90.00
#
_symmetry.space_group_name_H-M   'P 1'
#
loop_
_entity.id
_entity.type
_entity.pdbx_description
1 polymer ?
#
loop_
_entity_poly.entity_id
_entity_poly.type
_entity_poly.pdbx_seq_one_letter_code
_entity_poly.pdbx_strand_id
1 'polypeptide(L)'
;MKKSSPLLCFSLALFSLLSSPSSSARIFSSVVPAAAPSPAVATTTYGGVDEISDSDFSVFTQWNILDLTDLKNTLKNLPDLSNLNISSLHVSPAIDSICSGTDYAAECVVSILPLLRDFRKFEPKPIDVLRMEMSALYEKANTTLDLAKLLIADQSTPRDVADVLDLCVDNYESLLDDLKDASVAVDDGDFGRLESVVSAAIADVVTCTDAFTESPELESPMANVDAFLKKLCSNVLAISQMIYM
;
A
#
# COMPACT_ATOMS: atom_id res chain seq x y z
N MET A 1 9.10 44.58 15.33
CA MET A 1 7.83 45.28 15.64
C MET A 1 6.77 44.21 15.86
N LYS A 2 6.17 44.21 17.05
CA LYS A 2 5.10 43.31 17.51
C LYS A 2 3.78 43.61 16.79
N LYS A 3 2.98 42.57 16.54
CA LYS A 3 1.50 42.53 16.63
C LYS A 3 1.07 41.07 16.37
N SER A 4 0.82 40.26 17.39
CA SER A 4 -0.40 40.18 18.24
C SER A 4 -1.62 39.61 17.50
N SER A 5 -1.96 38.37 17.87
CA SER A 5 -3.23 37.67 17.65
C SER A 5 -4.43 38.42 18.27
N PRO A 6 -5.66 37.99 17.93
CA PRO A 6 -6.47 37.21 18.90
C PRO A 6 -7.22 36.03 18.20
N LEU A 7 -7.24 34.82 18.77
CA LEU A 7 -8.20 34.34 19.78
C LEU A 7 -9.68 34.61 19.43
N LEU A 8 -10.37 33.57 18.93
CA LEU A 8 -11.81 33.40 19.02
C LEU A 8 -12.11 31.93 19.35
N CYS A 9 -12.38 31.69 20.64
CA CYS A 9 -13.14 30.55 21.14
C CYS A 9 -14.59 30.68 20.68
N PHE A 10 -15.19 29.64 20.12
CA PHE A 10 -16.65 29.44 20.22
C PHE A 10 -17.00 27.95 20.20
N SER A 11 -17.40 27.49 21.39
CA SER A 11 -18.49 26.55 21.69
C SER A 11 -18.44 25.11 21.19
N LEU A 12 -18.11 24.24 22.16
CA LEU A 12 -18.71 22.92 22.36
C LEU A 12 -20.24 22.96 22.21
N ALA A 13 -20.78 22.13 21.31
CA ALA A 13 -22.18 21.72 21.33
C ALA A 13 -22.25 20.19 21.43
N LEU A 14 -22.55 19.75 22.65
CA LEU A 14 -23.08 18.44 22.99
C LEU A 14 -24.37 18.19 22.19
N PHE A 15 -24.44 17.12 21.41
CA PHE A 15 -25.71 16.45 21.11
C PHE A 15 -25.57 14.97 21.44
N SER A 16 -26.08 14.62 22.62
CA SER A 16 -26.43 13.25 22.98
C SER A 16 -27.87 12.97 22.56
N LEU A 17 -28.16 11.67 22.37
CA LEU A 17 -29.47 11.01 22.26
C LEU A 17 -30.00 10.80 20.83
N LEU A 18 -29.89 9.55 20.34
CA LEU A 18 -31.05 8.64 20.30
C LEU A 18 -30.62 7.21 19.93
N SER A 19 -30.72 6.34 20.92
CA SER A 19 -30.79 4.89 20.83
C SER A 19 -32.05 4.44 20.11
N SER A 20 -31.96 3.47 19.20
CA SER A 20 -32.56 2.13 19.37
C SER A 20 -32.38 1.22 18.14
N PRO A 21 -32.22 -0.09 18.35
CA PRO A 21 -31.92 -1.07 17.32
C PRO A 21 -33.21 -1.60 16.66
N SER A 22 -33.14 -1.99 15.39
CA SER A 22 -34.17 -2.84 14.78
C SER A 22 -33.51 -4.00 14.07
N SER A 23 -33.50 -5.12 14.77
CA SER A 23 -33.23 -6.45 14.26
C SER A 23 -34.22 -6.78 13.12
N SER A 24 -33.69 -7.27 12.00
CA SER A 24 -34.45 -8.10 11.07
C SER A 24 -33.54 -9.23 10.61
N ALA A 25 -33.63 -10.34 11.34
CA ALA A 25 -33.11 -11.61 10.93
C ALA A 25 -33.87 -12.07 9.66
N ARG A 26 -33.17 -12.16 8.54
CA ARG A 26 -33.61 -12.98 7.40
C ARG A 26 -32.72 -14.20 7.33
N ILE A 27 -33.30 -15.30 7.80
CA ILE A 27 -32.87 -16.67 7.55
C ILE A 27 -33.00 -16.90 6.04
N PHE A 28 -31.88 -17.05 5.34
CA PHE A 28 -31.87 -17.72 4.03
C PHE A 28 -30.98 -18.95 4.11
N SER A 29 -31.67 -20.07 3.92
CA SER A 29 -31.13 -21.42 3.94
C SER A 29 -30.25 -21.67 2.74
N SER A 30 -29.08 -22.24 3.05
CA SER A 30 -28.17 -23.01 2.21
C SER A 30 -28.76 -23.61 0.93
N VAL A 31 -28.21 -23.21 -0.22
CA VAL A 31 -28.05 -24.07 -1.40
C VAL A 31 -26.69 -23.80 -2.01
N VAL A 32 -25.77 -24.76 -1.87
CA VAL A 32 -24.50 -24.85 -2.57
C VAL A 32 -24.73 -25.64 -3.86
N PRO A 33 -24.43 -25.09 -5.05
CA PRO A 33 -24.23 -25.89 -6.25
C PRO A 33 -22.74 -26.17 -6.45
N ALA A 34 -22.44 -27.44 -6.68
CA ALA A 34 -21.11 -28.00 -6.90
C ALA A 34 -20.43 -27.49 -8.18
N ALA A 35 -19.10 -27.56 -8.13
CA ALA A 35 -18.14 -27.27 -9.19
C ALA A 35 -18.43 -27.98 -10.52
N ALA A 36 -18.15 -27.29 -11.62
CA ALA A 36 -18.04 -27.83 -12.97
C ALA A 36 -16.63 -27.51 -13.55
N PRO A 37 -16.07 -28.37 -14.42
CA PRO A 37 -14.63 -28.47 -14.68
C PRO A 37 -14.08 -27.49 -15.73
N SER A 38 -12.76 -27.24 -15.65
CA SER A 38 -11.94 -26.46 -16.58
C SER A 38 -12.08 -26.87 -18.05
N PRO A 39 -12.03 -25.91 -18.99
CA PRO A 39 -11.59 -26.15 -20.35
C PRO A 39 -10.06 -26.06 -20.48
N ALA A 40 -9.54 -26.92 -21.34
CA ALA A 40 -8.14 -27.20 -21.57
C ALA A 40 -7.36 -26.07 -22.27
N VAL A 41 -6.04 -26.12 -22.02
CA VAL A 41 -4.94 -25.39 -22.63
C VAL A 41 -5.01 -25.44 -24.17
N ALA A 42 -4.95 -24.27 -24.81
CA ALA A 42 -4.65 -24.14 -26.24
C ALA A 42 -3.28 -23.48 -26.41
N THR A 43 -2.31 -24.30 -26.81
CA THR A 43 -0.97 -23.90 -27.22
C THR A 43 -1.06 -23.03 -28.47
N THR A 44 -0.58 -21.79 -28.41
CA THR A 44 -0.23 -21.02 -29.62
C THR A 44 1.17 -20.47 -29.48
N THR A 45 2.06 -21.03 -30.28
CA THR A 45 3.41 -20.57 -30.57
C THR A 45 3.35 -19.21 -31.26
N TYR A 46 4.06 -18.21 -30.72
CA TYR A 46 4.45 -17.00 -31.47
C TYR A 46 5.91 -16.72 -31.15
N GLY A 47 6.76 -16.87 -32.18
CA GLY A 47 8.17 -16.51 -32.13
C GLY A 47 8.38 -15.02 -32.40
N GLY A 48 9.53 -14.51 -31.95
CA GLY A 48 10.04 -13.17 -32.26
C GLY A 48 10.28 -12.33 -31.01
N VAL A 49 11.38 -12.62 -30.30
CA VAL A 49 11.94 -11.84 -29.19
C VAL A 49 12.94 -10.84 -29.76
N ASP A 50 12.75 -9.55 -29.49
CA ASP A 50 13.86 -8.60 -29.42
C ASP A 50 14.31 -8.57 -27.95
N GLU A 51 15.58 -8.94 -27.71
CA GLU A 51 16.21 -9.11 -26.40
C GLU A 51 16.24 -7.78 -25.62
N ILE A 52 15.50 -7.73 -24.51
CA ILE A 52 15.72 -6.78 -23.42
C ILE A 52 16.55 -7.51 -22.37
N SER A 53 17.68 -6.93 -21.96
CA SER A 53 18.71 -7.57 -21.13
C SER A 53 18.22 -7.98 -19.74
N ASP A 54 18.49 -9.24 -19.38
CA ASP A 54 18.14 -9.95 -18.13
C ASP A 54 18.54 -9.24 -16.81
N SER A 55 19.43 -8.25 -16.83
CA SER A 55 19.86 -7.57 -15.60
C SER A 55 18.82 -6.63 -15.00
N ASP A 56 17.94 -6.04 -15.83
CA ASP A 56 16.95 -5.03 -15.41
C ASP A 56 15.70 -5.67 -14.77
N PHE A 57 15.45 -6.96 -15.06
CA PHE A 57 14.26 -7.67 -14.57
C PHE A 57 14.43 -8.34 -13.20
N SER A 58 15.68 -8.49 -12.73
CA SER A 58 15.98 -9.20 -11.47
C SER A 58 15.43 -8.51 -10.22
N VAL A 59 15.36 -7.18 -10.24
CA VAL A 59 14.71 -6.38 -9.19
C VAL A 59 13.20 -6.62 -9.15
N PHE A 60 12.58 -6.91 -10.30
CA PHE A 60 11.13 -7.14 -10.44
C PHE A 60 10.70 -8.55 -10.06
N THR A 61 11.57 -9.56 -10.22
CA THR A 61 11.30 -10.92 -9.72
C THR A 61 11.30 -11.01 -8.20
N GLN A 62 12.00 -10.08 -7.53
CA GLN A 62 12.07 -10.00 -6.07
C GLN A 62 10.72 -9.65 -5.42
N TRP A 63 9.85 -8.95 -6.15
CA TRP A 63 8.56 -8.47 -5.64
C TRP A 63 7.35 -9.32 -6.06
N ASN A 64 7.52 -10.21 -7.07
CA ASN A 64 6.38 -10.95 -7.64
C ASN A 64 6.38 -12.46 -7.41
N ILE A 65 7.42 -13.05 -6.81
CA ILE A 65 7.37 -14.46 -6.40
C ILE A 65 8.30 -14.62 -5.19
N LEU A 66 7.78 -14.60 -3.97
CA LEU A 66 8.58 -15.13 -2.85
C LEU A 66 7.72 -15.98 -1.93
N ASP A 67 8.08 -17.26 -1.95
CA ASP A 67 7.99 -18.17 -0.82
C ASP A 67 8.39 -17.44 0.47
N LEU A 68 7.63 -17.62 1.55
CA LEU A 68 7.76 -16.87 2.80
C LEU A 68 9.17 -16.95 3.42
N THR A 69 9.95 -17.98 3.06
CA THR A 69 11.36 -18.13 3.47
C THR A 69 12.33 -17.14 2.79
N ASP A 70 12.02 -16.62 1.61
CA ASP A 70 12.86 -15.63 0.91
C ASP A 70 12.57 -14.18 1.34
N LEU A 71 11.44 -13.93 1.99
CA LEU A 71 11.02 -12.59 2.41
C LEU A 71 11.98 -11.98 3.45
N LYS A 72 12.47 -12.78 4.41
CA LYS A 72 13.44 -12.34 5.45
C LYS A 72 14.78 -11.87 4.86
N ASN A 73 15.26 -12.50 3.79
CA ASN A 73 16.50 -12.12 3.12
C ASN A 73 16.30 -10.98 2.12
N THR A 74 15.13 -10.91 1.52
CA THR A 74 14.75 -9.87 0.55
C THR A 74 14.62 -8.51 1.19
N LEU A 75 14.03 -8.44 2.39
CA LEU A 75 13.75 -7.16 3.06
C LEU A 75 14.97 -6.50 3.68
N LYS A 76 15.94 -7.31 4.10
CA LYS A 76 17.28 -6.84 4.48
C LYS A 76 18.04 -6.20 3.32
N ASN A 77 17.65 -6.53 2.08
CA ASN A 77 18.32 -6.09 0.85
C ASN A 77 17.37 -5.25 -0.03
N LEU A 78 16.39 -4.55 0.56
CA LEU A 78 15.53 -3.67 -0.23
C LEU A 78 16.42 -2.66 -0.97
N PRO A 79 16.44 -2.66 -2.31
CA PRO A 79 17.30 -1.75 -3.03
C PRO A 79 16.82 -0.33 -2.78
N ASP A 80 17.77 0.56 -2.48
CA ASP A 80 17.52 2.00 -2.47
C ASP A 80 17.14 2.43 -3.89
N LEU A 81 15.86 2.77 -4.08
CA LEU A 81 15.31 3.16 -5.36
C LEU A 81 15.68 4.60 -5.75
N SER A 82 16.42 5.34 -4.90
CA SER A 82 16.83 6.72 -5.17
C SER A 82 17.64 6.87 -6.47
N ASN A 83 18.28 5.80 -6.94
CA ASN A 83 19.13 5.78 -8.14
C ASN A 83 18.51 5.00 -9.32
N LEU A 84 17.24 4.58 -9.22
CA LEU A 84 16.57 3.85 -10.28
C LEU A 84 16.40 4.74 -11.52
N ASN A 85 16.86 4.27 -12.69
CA ASN A 85 16.59 4.96 -13.94
C ASN A 85 15.20 4.57 -14.47
N ILE A 86 14.18 5.34 -14.09
CA ILE A 86 12.78 5.16 -14.52
C ILE A 86 12.65 5.07 -16.06
N SER A 87 13.55 5.72 -16.81
CA SER A 87 13.54 5.70 -18.27
C SER A 87 13.79 4.31 -18.88
N SER A 88 14.44 3.39 -18.16
CA SER A 88 14.68 2.03 -18.65
C SER A 88 13.46 1.10 -18.51
N LEU A 89 12.47 1.51 -17.73
CA LEU A 89 11.29 0.68 -17.39
C LEU A 89 10.22 0.66 -18.48
N HIS A 90 10.45 1.37 -19.60
CA HIS A 90 9.52 1.50 -20.73
C HIS A 90 8.08 1.83 -20.30
N VAL A 91 7.96 2.72 -19.33
CA VAL A 91 6.67 3.19 -18.80
C VAL A 91 6.07 4.21 -19.77
N SER A 92 4.73 4.24 -19.88
CA SER A 92 4.08 5.20 -20.78
C SER A 92 4.35 6.64 -20.32
N PRO A 93 4.48 7.62 -21.24
CA PRO A 93 4.69 9.03 -20.88
C PRO A 93 3.61 9.60 -19.94
N ALA A 94 2.38 9.09 -20.00
CA ALA A 94 1.29 9.49 -19.11
C ALA A 94 1.58 9.11 -17.65
N ILE A 95 2.07 7.89 -17.41
CA ILE A 95 2.43 7.43 -16.06
C ILE A 95 3.65 8.21 -15.55
N ASP A 96 4.66 8.41 -16.39
CA ASP A 96 5.84 9.21 -16.03
C ASP A 96 5.43 10.62 -15.59
N SER A 97 4.56 11.26 -16.39
CA SER A 97 4.00 12.58 -16.06
C SER A 97 3.26 12.57 -14.71
N ILE A 98 2.40 11.58 -14.45
CA ILE A 98 1.63 11.51 -13.20
C ILE A 98 2.56 11.23 -12.00
N CYS A 99 3.43 10.22 -12.08
CA CYS A 99 4.35 9.88 -11.01
C CYS A 99 5.38 10.98 -10.73
N SER A 100 5.79 11.76 -11.73
CA SER A 100 6.70 12.90 -11.55
C SER A 100 6.10 14.02 -10.68
N GLY A 101 4.78 14.08 -10.54
CA GLY A 101 4.10 15.02 -9.66
C GLY A 101 3.98 14.54 -8.20
N THR A 102 4.55 13.39 -7.85
CA THR A 102 4.55 12.83 -6.49
C THR A 102 5.87 13.09 -5.78
N ASP A 103 5.86 13.02 -4.45
CA ASP A 103 7.08 13.16 -3.64
C ASP A 103 8.07 12.01 -3.86
N TYR A 104 7.59 10.83 -4.29
CA TYR A 104 8.36 9.62 -4.47
C TYR A 104 8.10 8.97 -5.84
N ALA A 105 8.53 9.66 -6.90
CA ALA A 105 8.25 9.28 -8.29
C ALA A 105 8.76 7.87 -8.66
N ALA A 106 9.94 7.47 -8.17
CA ALA A 106 10.49 6.14 -8.44
C ALA A 106 9.64 5.05 -7.81
N GLU A 107 9.24 5.24 -6.54
CA GLU A 107 8.35 4.34 -5.83
C GLU A 107 6.97 4.27 -6.50
N CYS A 108 6.44 5.41 -6.97
CA CYS A 108 5.18 5.46 -7.72
C CYS A 108 5.23 4.55 -8.95
N VAL A 109 6.30 4.67 -9.75
CA VAL A 109 6.46 3.84 -10.95
C VAL A 109 6.65 2.36 -10.59
N VAL A 110 7.53 2.08 -9.63
CA VAL A 110 7.91 0.70 -9.29
C VAL A 110 6.74 -0.07 -8.68
N SER A 111 5.91 0.58 -7.86
CA SER A 111 4.81 -0.09 -7.17
C SER A 111 3.76 -0.61 -8.17
N ILE A 112 3.47 0.16 -9.22
CA ILE A 112 2.41 -0.16 -10.18
C ILE A 112 2.89 -0.98 -11.38
N LEU A 113 4.20 -1.17 -11.56
CA LEU A 113 4.77 -1.91 -12.70
C LEU A 113 4.13 -3.28 -12.96
N PRO A 114 3.82 -4.10 -11.94
CA PRO A 114 3.10 -5.36 -12.13
C PRO A 114 1.72 -5.19 -12.81
N LEU A 115 1.05 -4.06 -12.54
CA LEU A 115 -0.29 -3.72 -13.02
C LEU A 115 -0.27 -3.10 -14.43
N LEU A 116 0.89 -2.58 -14.89
CA LEU A 116 1.02 -1.88 -16.17
C LEU A 116 0.87 -2.78 -17.41
N ARG A 117 0.91 -4.11 -17.24
CA ARG A 117 0.77 -5.07 -18.36
C ARG A 117 -0.53 -4.90 -19.12
N ASP A 118 -1.58 -4.43 -18.45
CA ASP A 118 -2.92 -4.28 -19.03
C ASP A 118 -3.15 -2.91 -19.70
N PHE A 119 -2.32 -1.91 -19.40
CA PHE A 119 -2.47 -0.53 -19.90
C PHE A 119 -1.71 -0.23 -21.18
N ARG A 120 -1.02 -1.21 -21.79
CA ARG A 120 -0.31 -1.02 -23.07
C ARG A 120 -1.21 -0.58 -24.24
N LYS A 121 -2.54 -0.52 -24.03
CA LYS A 121 -3.56 -0.15 -25.02
C LYS A 121 -4.31 1.14 -24.71
N PHE A 122 -4.04 1.80 -23.58
CA PHE A 122 -4.73 3.04 -23.18
C PHE A 122 -3.80 3.94 -22.37
N GLU A 123 -3.92 5.26 -22.55
CA GLU A 123 -3.18 6.24 -21.73
C GLU A 123 -3.90 6.40 -20.38
N PRO A 124 -3.32 5.93 -19.26
CA PRO A 124 -3.98 6.01 -17.96
C PRO A 124 -4.12 7.46 -17.52
N LYS A 125 -5.29 7.79 -16.97
CA LYS A 125 -5.57 9.08 -16.32
C LYS A 125 -5.07 9.06 -14.88
N PRO A 126 -4.97 10.22 -14.20
CA PRO A 126 -4.58 10.28 -12.79
C PRO A 126 -5.40 9.34 -11.88
N ILE A 127 -6.72 9.22 -12.11
CA ILE A 127 -7.58 8.30 -11.36
C ILE A 127 -7.24 6.82 -11.58
N ASP A 128 -6.73 6.45 -12.77
CA ASP A 128 -6.32 5.08 -13.06
C ASP A 128 -5.01 4.75 -12.32
N VAL A 129 -4.06 5.69 -12.31
CA VAL A 129 -2.80 5.56 -11.55
C VAL A 129 -3.05 5.55 -10.05
N LEU A 130 -3.97 6.38 -9.55
CA LEU A 130 -4.39 6.38 -8.14
C LEU A 130 -4.89 5.00 -7.71
N ARG A 131 -5.76 4.37 -8.53
CA ARG A 131 -6.28 3.03 -8.23
C ARG A 131 -5.17 1.96 -8.26
N MET A 132 -4.22 2.08 -9.19
CA MET A 132 -3.08 1.17 -9.24
C MET A 132 -2.19 1.30 -8.01
N GLU A 133 -1.84 2.53 -7.61
CA GLU A 133 -1.06 2.80 -6.38
C GLU A 133 -1.79 2.29 -5.13
N MET A 134 -3.09 2.54 -5.01
CA MET A 134 -3.91 2.02 -3.91
C MET A 134 -3.89 0.50 -3.84
N SER A 135 -4.01 -0.18 -4.99
CA SER A 135 -3.93 -1.64 -5.07
C SER A 135 -2.56 -2.16 -4.64
N ALA A 136 -1.48 -1.56 -5.16
CA ALA A 136 -0.12 -1.93 -4.83
C ALA A 136 0.20 -1.70 -3.34
N LEU A 137 -0.26 -0.57 -2.79
CA LEU A 137 -0.15 -0.25 -1.37
C LEU A 137 -0.89 -1.27 -0.49
N TYR A 138 -2.13 -1.64 -0.84
CA TYR A 138 -2.89 -2.64 -0.09
C TYR A 138 -2.21 -4.01 -0.10
N GLU A 139 -1.77 -4.50 -1.27
CA GLU A 139 -1.06 -5.78 -1.38
C GLU A 139 0.25 -5.78 -0.57
N LYS A 140 0.98 -4.67 -0.61
CA LYS A 140 2.22 -4.50 0.15
C LYS A 140 1.95 -4.43 1.65
N ALA A 141 0.91 -3.74 2.10
CA ALA A 141 0.49 -3.69 3.50
C ALA A 141 0.11 -5.10 4.00
N ASN A 142 -0.61 -5.88 3.19
CA ASN A 142 -0.97 -7.25 3.54
C ASN A 142 0.27 -8.15 3.68
N THR A 143 1.21 -8.04 2.74
CA THR A 143 2.49 -8.77 2.82
C THR A 143 3.32 -8.36 4.04
N THR A 144 3.23 -7.08 4.43
CA THR A 144 3.92 -6.53 5.61
C THR A 144 3.35 -7.12 6.91
N LEU A 145 2.02 -7.22 7.00
CA LEU A 145 1.34 -7.90 8.10
C LEU A 145 1.76 -9.36 8.22
N ASP A 146 1.76 -10.11 7.11
CA ASP A 146 2.14 -11.52 7.07
C ASP A 146 3.60 -11.73 7.51
N LEU A 147 4.49 -10.84 7.06
CA LEU A 147 5.88 -10.83 7.49
C LEU A 147 6.03 -10.59 8.99
N ALA A 148 5.36 -9.58 9.54
CA ALA A 148 5.47 -9.27 10.96
C ALA A 148 5.06 -10.49 11.80
N LYS A 149 3.94 -11.11 11.45
CA LYS A 149 3.45 -12.37 12.05
C LYS A 149 4.47 -13.50 11.91
N LEU A 150 5.12 -13.64 10.76
CA LEU A 150 6.17 -14.64 10.54
C LEU A 150 7.39 -14.40 11.43
N LEU A 151 7.84 -13.14 11.56
CA LEU A 151 8.98 -12.76 12.39
C LEU A 151 8.71 -13.00 13.88
N ILE A 152 7.49 -12.72 14.35
CA ILE A 152 7.07 -13.03 15.73
C ILE A 152 7.12 -14.54 16.01
N ALA A 153 6.70 -15.37 15.04
CA ALA A 153 6.71 -16.83 15.19
C ALA A 153 8.10 -17.47 15.05
N ASP A 154 9.09 -16.75 14.52
CA ASP A 154 10.45 -17.23 14.32
C ASP A 154 11.23 -17.26 15.64
N GLN A 155 11.67 -18.44 16.06
CA GLN A 155 12.43 -18.65 17.31
C GLN A 155 13.80 -17.95 17.33
N SER A 156 14.30 -17.51 16.17
CA SER A 156 15.53 -16.73 16.06
C SER A 156 15.32 -15.22 16.26
N THR A 157 14.07 -14.75 16.27
CA THR A 157 13.74 -13.36 16.57
C THR A 157 13.90 -13.12 18.07
N PRO A 158 14.68 -12.11 18.49
CA PRO A 158 14.77 -11.71 19.89
C PRO A 158 13.38 -11.39 20.48
N ARG A 159 13.15 -11.77 21.75
CA ARG A 159 11.83 -11.62 22.40
C ARG A 159 11.36 -10.16 22.43
N ASP A 160 12.26 -9.26 22.78
CA ASP A 160 12.02 -7.81 22.80
C ASP A 160 11.64 -7.27 21.41
N VAL A 161 12.29 -7.75 20.35
CA VAL A 161 11.89 -7.43 18.96
C VAL A 161 10.51 -7.99 18.64
N ALA A 162 10.20 -9.22 19.05
CA ALA A 162 8.88 -9.83 18.83
C ALA A 162 7.77 -9.07 19.57
N ASP A 163 8.01 -8.62 20.80
CA ASP A 163 7.04 -7.85 21.59
C ASP A 163 6.70 -6.51 20.91
N VAL A 164 7.68 -5.84 20.28
CA VAL A 164 7.42 -4.62 19.48
C VAL A 164 6.70 -4.95 18.17
N LEU A 165 7.04 -6.07 17.53
CA LEU A 165 6.35 -6.51 16.30
C LEU A 165 4.87 -6.83 16.53
N ASP A 166 4.47 -7.30 17.71
CA ASP A 166 3.05 -7.50 18.06
C ASP A 166 2.27 -6.18 17.98
N LEU A 167 2.85 -5.07 18.47
CA LEU A 167 2.26 -3.73 18.29
C LEU A 167 2.21 -3.32 16.80
N CYS A 168 3.26 -3.64 16.04
CA CYS A 168 3.25 -3.38 14.60
C CYS A 168 2.14 -4.15 13.88
N VAL A 169 1.85 -5.39 14.28
CA VAL A 169 0.74 -6.19 13.72
C VAL A 169 -0.60 -5.47 13.91
N ASP A 170 -0.89 -4.97 15.11
CA ASP A 170 -2.15 -4.22 15.37
C ASP A 170 -2.27 -2.97 14.50
N ASN A 171 -1.15 -2.26 14.28
CA ASN A 171 -1.11 -1.09 13.41
C ASN A 171 -1.24 -1.46 11.94
N TYR A 172 -0.63 -2.55 11.46
CA TYR A 172 -0.79 -2.99 10.07
C TYR A 172 -2.20 -3.51 9.78
N GLU A 173 -2.89 -4.09 10.76
CA GLU A 173 -4.32 -4.43 10.63
C GLU A 173 -5.19 -3.18 10.50
N SER A 174 -4.90 -2.15 11.30
CA SER A 174 -5.56 -0.83 11.20
C SER A 174 -5.29 -0.16 9.85
N LEU A 175 -4.04 -0.19 9.39
CA LEU A 175 -3.63 0.27 8.06
C LEU A 175 -4.46 -0.38 6.96
N LEU A 176 -4.65 -1.71 7.01
CA LEU A 176 -5.44 -2.41 5.99
C LEU A 176 -6.91 -2.00 6.01
N ASP A 177 -7.48 -1.71 7.18
CA ASP A 177 -8.86 -1.24 7.29
C ASP A 177 -9.00 0.20 6.76
N ASP A 178 -8.05 1.08 7.07
CA ASP A 178 -8.00 2.44 6.52
C ASP A 178 -7.82 2.43 5.00
N LEU A 179 -7.00 1.53 4.44
CA LEU A 179 -6.82 1.39 3.00
C LEU A 179 -8.07 0.83 2.28
N LYS A 180 -8.86 -0.03 2.94
CA LYS A 180 -10.17 -0.44 2.41
C LYS A 180 -11.10 0.77 2.35
N ASP A 181 -11.10 1.60 3.39
CA ASP A 181 -11.95 2.79 3.40
C ASP A 181 -11.51 3.84 2.39
N ALA A 182 -10.20 3.97 2.18
CA ALA A 182 -9.62 4.78 1.12
C ALA A 182 -10.11 4.33 -0.27
N SER A 183 -10.16 3.02 -0.53
CA SER A 183 -10.70 2.49 -1.79
C SER A 183 -12.17 2.88 -1.99
N VAL A 184 -12.99 2.81 -0.94
CA VAL A 184 -14.40 3.24 -1.00
C VAL A 184 -14.49 4.75 -1.29
N ALA A 185 -13.67 5.56 -0.62
CA ALA A 185 -13.61 7.00 -0.84
C ALA A 185 -13.22 7.36 -2.29
N VAL A 186 -12.28 6.62 -2.90
CA VAL A 186 -11.91 6.78 -4.32
C VAL A 186 -13.10 6.49 -5.24
N ASP A 187 -13.85 5.42 -4.98
CA ASP A 187 -14.99 5.03 -5.81
C ASP A 187 -16.19 5.97 -5.68
N ASP A 188 -16.39 6.53 -4.49
CA ASP A 188 -17.41 7.56 -4.22
C ASP A 188 -16.99 8.96 -4.71
N GLY A 189 -15.71 9.15 -5.06
CA GLY A 189 -15.14 10.46 -5.41
C GLY A 189 -15.01 11.41 -4.22
N ASP A 190 -15.03 10.89 -2.99
CA ASP A 190 -14.87 11.65 -1.74
C ASP A 190 -13.39 11.79 -1.39
N PHE A 191 -12.71 12.72 -2.07
CA PHE A 191 -11.28 12.93 -1.86
C PHE A 191 -10.93 13.56 -0.50
N GLY A 192 -11.90 14.21 0.16
CA GLY A 192 -11.72 14.71 1.53
C GLY A 192 -11.67 13.56 2.54
N ARG A 193 -12.55 12.56 2.38
CA ARG A 193 -12.45 11.31 3.16
C ARG A 193 -11.17 10.56 2.83
N LEU A 194 -10.81 10.43 1.56
CA LEU A 194 -9.56 9.78 1.13
C LEU A 194 -8.34 10.38 1.84
N GLU A 195 -8.21 11.70 1.86
CA GLU A 195 -7.10 12.39 2.53
C GLU A 195 -7.06 12.04 4.02
N SER A 196 -8.20 12.04 4.70
CA SER A 196 -8.29 11.70 6.12
C SER A 196 -7.88 10.26 6.41
N VAL A 197 -8.38 9.29 5.66
CA VAL A 197 -8.12 7.86 5.94
C VAL A 197 -6.71 7.44 5.50
N VAL A 198 -6.17 8.02 4.43
CA VAL A 198 -4.76 7.77 4.04
C VAL A 198 -3.79 8.44 5.03
N SER A 199 -4.17 9.59 5.63
CA SER A 199 -3.38 10.18 6.71
C SER A 199 -3.36 9.31 7.98
N ALA A 200 -4.47 8.62 8.27
CA ALA A 200 -4.55 7.65 9.35
C ALA A 200 -3.68 6.41 9.05
N ALA A 201 -3.76 5.87 7.83
CA ALA A 201 -2.84 4.83 7.35
C ALA A 201 -1.36 5.19 7.50
N ILE A 202 -0.96 6.45 7.24
CA ILE A 202 0.41 6.92 7.49
C ILE A 202 0.74 6.86 8.99
N ALA A 203 -0.18 7.27 9.85
CA ALA A 203 0.00 7.27 11.30
C ALA A 203 0.17 5.84 11.84
N ASP A 204 -0.54 4.86 11.29
CA ASP A 204 -0.40 3.45 11.68
C ASP A 204 1.02 2.94 11.38
N VAL A 205 1.55 3.21 10.18
CA VAL A 205 2.92 2.82 9.82
C VAL A 205 3.96 3.55 10.67
N VAL A 206 3.75 4.85 10.92
CA VAL A 206 4.62 5.66 11.79
C VAL A 206 4.64 5.11 13.21
N THR A 207 3.49 4.70 13.75
CA THR A 207 3.40 4.17 15.12
C THR A 207 4.25 2.92 15.29
N CYS A 208 4.28 2.01 14.30
CA CYS A 208 5.20 0.87 14.32
C CYS A 208 6.68 1.32 14.29
N THR A 209 7.03 2.26 13.41
CA THR A 209 8.40 2.79 13.30
C THR A 209 8.86 3.46 14.61
N ASP A 210 7.96 4.23 15.24
CA ASP A 210 8.23 4.97 16.47
C ASP A 210 8.41 4.02 17.65
N ALA A 211 7.68 2.91 17.71
CA ALA A 211 7.85 1.90 18.76
C ALA A 211 9.29 1.32 18.82
N PHE A 212 9.93 1.13 17.65
CA PHE A 212 11.35 0.78 17.59
C PHE A 212 12.27 1.96 17.92
N THR A 213 11.89 3.19 17.55
CA THR A 213 12.68 4.39 17.87
C THR A 213 12.72 4.67 19.38
N GLU A 214 11.65 4.32 20.10
CA GLU A 214 11.57 4.40 21.57
C GLU A 214 12.41 3.33 22.28
N SER A 215 12.89 2.31 21.55
CA SER A 215 13.74 1.22 22.05
C SER A 215 15.08 1.22 21.29
N PRO A 216 15.98 2.20 21.53
CA PRO A 216 17.15 2.45 20.68
C PRO A 216 18.18 1.31 20.63
N GLU A 217 18.09 0.33 21.52
CA GLU A 217 18.85 -0.92 21.50
C GLU A 217 18.33 -1.96 20.50
N LEU A 218 17.13 -1.76 19.94
CA LEU A 218 16.49 -2.66 18.99
C LEU A 218 16.57 -2.09 17.58
N GLU A 219 17.00 -2.92 16.63
CA GLU A 219 16.88 -2.60 15.21
C GLU A 219 15.56 -3.16 14.66
N SER A 220 14.76 -2.30 14.03
CA SER A 220 13.53 -2.76 13.38
C SER A 220 13.84 -3.61 12.16
N PRO A 221 13.36 -4.87 12.09
CA PRO A 221 13.43 -5.66 10.87
C PRO A 221 12.46 -5.16 9.78
N MET A 222 11.59 -4.21 10.12
CA MET A 222 10.52 -3.68 9.25
C MET A 222 10.84 -2.32 8.65
N ALA A 223 11.90 -1.64 9.11
CA ALA A 223 12.18 -0.23 8.80
C ALA A 223 12.09 0.13 7.30
N ASN A 224 12.68 -0.70 6.44
CA ASN A 224 12.66 -0.46 4.98
C ASN A 224 11.24 -0.61 4.40
N VAL A 225 10.46 -1.55 4.93
CA VAL A 225 9.10 -1.81 4.48
C VAL A 225 8.17 -0.69 4.94
N ASP A 226 8.29 -0.26 6.19
CA ASP A 226 7.53 0.86 6.75
C ASP A 226 7.82 2.16 5.98
N ALA A 227 9.10 2.43 5.70
CA ALA A 227 9.49 3.56 4.88
C ALA A 227 8.84 3.49 3.50
N PHE A 228 8.81 2.33 2.86
CA PHE A 228 8.18 2.16 1.55
C PHE A 228 6.65 2.35 1.60
N LEU A 229 5.96 1.79 2.59
CA LEU A 229 4.52 1.98 2.77
C LEU A 229 4.16 3.46 2.96
N LYS A 230 4.94 4.20 3.77
CA LYS A 230 4.76 5.65 3.94
C LYS A 230 4.92 6.42 2.63
N LYS A 231 5.91 6.06 1.81
CA LYS A 231 6.12 6.69 0.49
C LYS A 231 4.93 6.46 -0.44
N LEU A 232 4.41 5.23 -0.49
CA LEU A 232 3.22 4.92 -1.28
C LEU A 232 1.98 5.68 -0.78
N CYS A 233 1.76 5.77 0.54
CA CYS A 233 0.68 6.59 1.09
C CYS A 233 0.81 8.07 0.68
N SER A 234 2.02 8.62 0.72
CA SER A 234 2.31 9.99 0.25
C SER A 234 1.99 10.16 -1.23
N ASN A 235 2.36 9.19 -2.07
CA ASN A 235 2.07 9.20 -3.50
C ASN A 235 0.56 9.15 -3.78
N VAL A 236 -0.19 8.31 -3.04
CA VAL A 236 -1.66 8.27 -3.11
C VAL A 236 -2.26 9.65 -2.83
N LEU A 237 -1.80 10.35 -1.77
CA LEU A 237 -2.25 11.70 -1.46
C LEU A 237 -1.92 12.68 -2.59
N ALA A 238 -0.67 12.68 -3.08
CA ALA A 238 -0.23 13.56 -4.15
C ALA A 238 -1.00 13.34 -5.46
N ILE A 239 -1.24 12.09 -5.86
CA ILE A 239 -2.02 11.77 -7.08
C ILE A 239 -3.48 12.18 -6.89
N SER A 240 -4.05 11.95 -5.70
CA SER A 240 -5.44 12.35 -5.43
C SER A 240 -5.64 13.85 -5.66
N GLN A 241 -4.69 14.66 -5.18
CA GLN A 241 -4.67 16.11 -5.36
C GLN A 241 -4.66 16.54 -6.83
N MET A 242 -4.04 15.78 -7.73
CA MET A 242 -4.07 16.05 -9.18
C MET A 242 -5.46 15.85 -9.82
N ILE A 243 -6.40 15.20 -9.11
CA ILE A 243 -7.74 14.89 -9.63
C ILE A 243 -8.75 15.99 -9.29
N TYR A 244 -8.65 16.57 -8.10
CA TYR A 244 -9.67 17.50 -7.58
C TYR A 244 -9.19 18.94 -7.37
N MET A 245 -7.90 19.24 -7.54
CA MET A 245 -7.37 20.61 -7.49
C MET A 245 -7.31 21.28 -8.86
#